data_AF-A0A3D4QWU9-F1
#
_entry.id   AF-A0A3D4QWU9-F1
#
_cell.length_a   1.000
_cell.length_b   1.000
_cell.length_c   1.000
_cell.angle_alpha   90.00
_cell.angle_beta   90.00
_cell.angle_gamma   90.00
#
_symmetry.space_group_name_H-M   'P 1'
#
loop_
_entity.id
_entity.type
_entity.pdbx_description
1 polymer ?
#
loop_
_entity_poly.entity_id
_entity_poly.type
_entity_poly.pdbx_seq_one_letter_code
_entity_poly.pdbx_strand_id
1 'polypeptide(L)' 'MKIHFEDLLQEKDSNQSFDISLKLPDLTWQGEPLSFRKPISVSGLIVKRGDILELNANVKSEIILQCGFCLESYSQ' A
#
# COMPACT_ATOMS: atom_id res chain seq x y z
N MET A 1 3.99 -8.63 -3.04
CA MET A 1 4.98 -7.61 -3.45
C MET A 1 6.34 -8.04 -2.93
N LYS A 2 7.39 -7.94 -3.75
CA LYS A 2 8.78 -8.10 -3.30
C LYS A 2 9.53 -6.86 -3.78
N ILE A 3 10.20 -6.16 -2.88
CA ILE A 3 11.06 -5.02 -3.21
C ILE A 3 12.49 -5.49 -3.06
N HIS A 4 13.28 -5.30 -4.10
CA HIS A 4 14.70 -5.57 -4.15
C HIS A 4 15.44 -4.33 -3.61
N PHE A 5 16.31 -4.53 -2.62
CA PHE A 5 17.05 -3.49 -1.89
C PHE A 5 18.57 -3.71 -1.95
N GLU A 6 19.03 -4.59 -2.83
CA GLU A 6 20.43 -4.93 -3.04
C GLU A 6 21.26 -3.68 -3.37
N ASP A 7 20.68 -2.72 -4.10
CA ASP A 7 21.31 -1.45 -4.46
C ASP A 7 21.44 -0.49 -3.27
N LEU A 8 20.54 -0.58 -2.28
CA LEU A 8 20.59 0.23 -1.07
C LEU A 8 21.71 -0.19 -0.11
N LEU A 9 22.10 -1.47 -0.14
CA LEU A 9 23.06 -2.01 0.83
C LEU A 9 24.49 -1.53 0.62
N GLN A 10 24.83 -1.01 -0.57
CA GLN A 10 26.21 -0.68 -0.93
C GLN A 10 26.70 0.65 -0.34
N GLU A 11 25.83 1.64 -0.18
CA GLU A 11 26.20 2.96 0.32
C GLU A 11 25.71 3.21 1.77
N LYS A 12 26.37 4.13 2.48
CA LYS A 12 26.10 4.42 3.90
C LYS A 12 24.80 5.20 4.12
N ASP A 13 24.42 6.02 3.14
CA ASP A 13 23.19 6.82 3.11
C ASP A 13 22.61 6.77 1.69
N SER A 14 21.77 5.77 1.44
CA SER A 14 21.12 5.54 0.15
C SER A 14 19.61 5.57 0.30
N ASN A 15 18.92 5.90 -0.79
CA ASN A 15 17.47 5.82 -0.84
C ASN A 15 16.98 5.28 -2.18
N GLN A 16 15.80 4.68 -2.16
CA GLN A 16 15.16 4.07 -3.31
C GLN A 16 13.68 4.39 -3.25
N SER A 17 13.20 5.13 -4.24
CA SER A 17 11.77 5.35 -4.43
C SER A 17 11.14 4.17 -5.16
N PHE A 18 9.85 3.97 -4.92
CA PHE A 18 9.06 3.00 -5.67
C PHE A 18 7.65 3.56 -5.88
N ASP A 19 7.04 3.15 -6.98
CA ASP A 19 5.64 3.41 -7.29
C ASP A 19 5.10 2.16 -7.98
N ILE A 20 4.14 1.51 -7.34
CA ILE A 20 3.58 0.25 -7.82
C ILE A 20 2.07 0.23 -7.70
N SER A 21 1.48 -0.69 -8.45
CA SER A 21 0.06 -0.98 -8.43
C SER A 21 -0.17 -2.42 -8.01
N LEU A 22 -0.98 -2.63 -6.96
CA LEU A 22 -1.27 -3.94 -6.38
C LEU A 22 -2.75 -4.27 -6.50
N LYS A 23 -3.06 -5.44 -7.05
CA LYS A 23 -4.39 -6.04 -6.92
C LYS A 23 -4.46 -6.78 -5.60
N LEU A 24 -5.28 -6.29 -4.66
CA LEU A 24 -5.62 -7.03 -3.46
C LEU A 24 -6.94 -7.77 -3.68
N PRO A 25 -7.09 -8.98 -3.11
CA PRO A 25 -8.40 -9.61 -3.00
C PRO A 25 -9.27 -8.80 -2.04
N ASP A 26 -10.59 -8.95 -2.19
CA ASP A 26 -11.56 -8.43 -1.23
C ASP A 26 -11.27 -8.96 0.18
N LEU A 27 -11.50 -8.13 1.18
CA LEU A 27 -11.18 -8.45 2.58
C LEU A 27 -12.31 -8.02 3.51
N THR A 28 -12.39 -8.64 4.68
CA THR A 28 -13.33 -8.20 5.73
C THR A 28 -12.60 -7.31 6.72
N TRP A 29 -13.11 -6.09 6.92
CA TRP A 29 -12.58 -5.13 7.89
C TRP A 29 -13.67 -4.77 8.89
N GLN A 30 -13.40 -5.00 10.18
CA GLN A 30 -14.37 -4.74 11.26
C GLN A 30 -15.75 -5.41 11.04
N GLY A 31 -15.77 -6.55 10.35
CA GLY A 31 -16.99 -7.29 10.03
C GLY A 31 -17.69 -6.85 8.74
N GLU A 32 -17.22 -5.79 8.07
CA GLU A 32 -17.76 -5.32 6.81
C GLU A 32 -16.91 -5.80 5.61
N PRO A 33 -17.54 -6.21 4.50
CA PRO A 33 -16.81 -6.54 3.29
C PRO A 33 -16.26 -5.26 2.64
N LEU A 34 -14.95 -5.26 2.37
CA LEU A 34 -14.26 -4.27 1.55
C LEU A 34 -13.91 -4.88 0.20
N SER A 35 -14.40 -4.26 -0.87
CA SER A 35 -14.00 -4.60 -2.23
C SER A 35 -13.19 -3.48 -2.85
N PHE A 36 -12.19 -3.83 -3.67
CA PHE A 36 -11.32 -2.85 -4.32
C PHE A 36 -11.75 -2.65 -5.77
N ARG A 37 -12.27 -1.46 -6.10
CA ARG A 37 -12.71 -1.16 -7.48
C ARG A 37 -11.55 -1.12 -8.46
N LYS A 38 -10.39 -0.65 -7.97
CA LYS A 38 -9.16 -0.48 -8.74
C LYS A 38 -7.99 -1.02 -7.96
N PRO A 39 -6.89 -1.38 -8.64
CA PRO A 39 -5.63 -1.67 -7.97
C PRO A 39 -5.23 -0.55 -6.99
N ILE A 40 -4.65 -0.95 -5.87
CA ILE A 40 -4.10 -0.06 -4.86
C ILE A 40 -2.79 0.53 -5.39
N SER A 41 -2.70 1.86 -5.39
CA SER A 41 -1.44 2.56 -5.65
C SER A 41 -0.64 2.63 -4.36
N VAL A 42 0.61 2.18 -4.42
CA VAL A 42 1.56 2.27 -3.32
C VAL A 42 2.81 2.96 -3.84
N SER A 43 3.09 4.15 -3.32
CA SER A 43 4.32 4.87 -3.61
C SER A 43 5.07 5.15 -2.33
N GLY A 44 6.39 5.28 -2.40
CA GLY A 44 7.16 5.49 -1.20
C GLY A 44 8.65 5.64 -1.43
N LEU A 45 9.35 5.72 -0.30
CA LEU A 45 10.79 5.87 -0.21
C LEU A 45 11.31 4.90 0.85
N ILE A 46 12.32 4.12 0.48
CA ILE A 46 13.13 3.34 1.41
C ILE A 46 14.43 4.10 1.61
N VAL A 47 14.81 4.35 2.86
CA VAL A 47 16.05 5.04 3.21
C VAL A 47 16.88 4.14 4.11
N LYS A 48 18.15 3.93 3.77
CA LYS A 48 19.10 3.28 4.66
C LYS A 48 19.69 4.30 5.63
N ARG A 49 19.59 4.02 6.93
CA ARG A 49 20.20 4.83 8.01
C ARG A 49 21.06 3.90 8.86
N GLY A 50 22.36 3.85 8.58
CA GLY A 50 23.27 2.90 9.21
C GLY A 50 22.85 1.45 8.90
N ASP A 51 22.46 0.72 9.94
CA ASP A 51 22.06 -0.69 9.85
C ASP A 51 20.53 -0.90 9.75
N ILE A 52 19.76 0.19 9.64
CA ILE A 52 18.28 0.14 9.57
C ILE A 52 17.81 0.61 8.19
N LEU A 53 16.78 -0.06 7.66
CA LEU A 53 16.00 0.41 6.51
C LEU A 53 14.69 1.03 7.01
N GLU A 54 14.48 2.30 6.70
CA GLU A 54 13.25 3.04 7.01
C GLU A 54 12.37 3.08 5.74
N LEU A 55 11.17 2.52 5.81
CA LEU A 55 10.18 2.57 4.73
C LEU A 55 9.10 3.60 5.06
N ASN A 56 8.98 4.62 4.21
CA ASN A 56 7.86 5.55 4.22
C ASN A 56 7.02 5.32 2.96
N ALA A 57 5.77 4.90 3.12
CA ALA A 57 4.88 4.59 2.02
C ALA A 57 3.55 5.34 2.14
N ASN A 58 3.05 5.79 1.00
CA ASN A 58 1.70 6.30 0.80
C ASN A 58 0.88 5.24 0.06
N VAL A 59 -0.28 4.90 0.62
CA VAL A 59 -1.20 3.91 0.06
C VAL A 59 -2.49 4.63 -0.31
N LYS A 60 -2.93 4.49 -1.56
CA LYS A 60 -4.19 5.05 -2.07
C LYS A 60 -4.98 3.98 -2.80
N SER A 61 -6.27 3.90 -2.50
CA SER A 61 -7.21 3.02 -3.21
C SER A 61 -8.59 3.64 -3.24
N GLU A 62 -9.43 3.14 -4.13
CA GLU A 62 -10.88 3.38 -4.17
C GLU A 62 -11.57 2.09 -3.71
N ILE A 63 -12.18 2.14 -2.54
CA ILE A 63 -12.89 1.01 -1.92
C ILE A 63 -14.39 1.12 -2.14
N ILE A 64 -15.05 -0.02 -2.28
CA ILE A 64 -16.50 -0.14 -2.28
C ILE A 64 -16.92 -0.63 -0.90
N LEU A 65 -17.78 0.16 -0.26
CA LEU A 65 -18.37 -0.08 1.05
C LEU A 65 -19.86 -0.36 0.89
N GLN A 66 -20.45 -0.98 1.92
CA GLN A 66 -21.89 -1.14 2.04
C GLN A 66 -22.42 -0.33 3.22
N CYS A 67 -23.45 0.47 3.01
CA CYS A 67 -24.07 1.23 4.08
C CYS A 67 -24.82 0.31 5.04
N GLY A 68 -24.46 0.30 6.33
CA GLY A 68 -25.15 -0.51 7.34
C GLY A 68 -26.61 -0.14 7.59
N PHE A 69 -27.07 1.03 7.13
CA PHE A 69 -28.45 1.49 7.30
C PHE A 69 -29.36 1.15 6.11
N CYS A 70 -28.97 1.55 4.89
CA CYS A 70 -29.79 1.33 3.68
C CYS A 70 -29.35 0.13 2.84
N LEU A 71 -28.23 -0.52 3.18
CA LEU A 71 -27.61 -1.64 2.45
C LEU A 71 -27.12 -1.33 1.04
N GLU A 72 -27.15 -0.07 0.61
CA GLU A 72 -26.62 0.37 -0.68
C GLU A 72 -25.08 0.44 -0.68
N SER A 73 -24.48 0.20 -1.85
CA SER A 73 -23.03 0.30 -2.03
C SER A 73 -22.59 1.71 -2.39
N TYR A 74 -21.45 2.15 -1.87
CA TYR A 74 -20.85 3.44 -2.20
C TYR A 74 -19.32 3.36 -2.26
N SER A 75 -18.69 4.29 -2.99
CA SER A 75 -17.23 4.34 -3.18
C SER A 75 -16.57 5.40 -2.30
N GLN A 76 -15.41 5.10 -1.73
CA GLN A 76 -14.53 6.05 -1.05
C GLN A 76 -13.08 5.93 -1.50
#